data_AF-A0A2W0AB50-F1
#
_entry.id   AF-A0A2W0AB50-F1
#
_cell.length_a   1.000
_cell.length_b   1.000
_cell.length_c   1.000
_cell.angle_alpha   90.00
_cell.angle_beta   90.00
_cell.angle_gamma   90.00
#
_symmetry.space_group_name_H-M   'P 1'
#
loop_
_entity.id
_entity.type
_entity.pdbx_description
1 polymer ?
#
loop_
_entity_poly.entity_id
_entity_poly.type
_entity_poly.pdbx_seq_one_letter_code
_entity_poly.pdbx_strand_id
1 'polypeptide(L)'
;MISIHLSDEELTAAATGERNPRTAGHLEICSECWEQMSIYREKLASLKQDVCYSGGRSALDWGRQSRSIQQRILEAQIKKTAGRNIGFALATSALALILVIFLVLNFRSAPATDSASAKPTISDAALISDIEARLDQDLPEALQPASLLVGEMGGLDEGTTHSTSHARTRTQQ
;
A
#
# COMPACT_ATOMS: atom_id res chain seq x y z
N MET A 1 46.84 2.03 -3.28
CA MET A 1 45.41 2.37 -3.11
C MET A 1 45.00 3.18 -4.32
N ILE A 2 44.04 2.67 -5.08
CA ILE A 2 43.48 3.36 -6.26
C ILE A 2 42.41 4.30 -5.73
N SER A 3 42.48 5.58 -6.06
CA SER A 3 41.54 6.60 -5.59
C SER A 3 40.38 6.88 -6.56
N ILE A 4 40.43 6.31 -7.76
CA ILE A 4 39.42 6.49 -8.80
C ILE A 4 38.77 5.14 -9.04
N HIS A 5 37.50 5.00 -8.67
CA HIS A 5 36.70 3.79 -8.89
C HIS A 5 35.84 3.95 -10.15
N LEU A 6 35.33 2.83 -10.67
CA LEU A 6 34.31 2.88 -11.71
C LEU A 6 33.03 3.53 -11.17
N SER A 7 32.32 4.19 -12.07
CA SER A 7 30.94 4.59 -11.80
C SER A 7 30.02 3.37 -11.67
N ASP A 8 28.90 3.54 -10.98
CA ASP A 8 27.91 2.47 -10.81
C ASP A 8 27.33 2.01 -12.17
N GLU A 9 27.19 2.95 -13.10
CA GLU A 9 26.77 2.70 -14.49
C GLU A 9 27.77 1.80 -15.23
N GLU A 10 29.08 2.07 -15.09
CA GLU A 10 30.13 1.24 -15.70
C GLU A 10 30.24 -0.15 -15.04
N LEU A 11 30.01 -0.24 -13.73
CA LEU A 11 29.99 -1.51 -12.99
C LEU A 11 28.80 -2.38 -13.39
N THR A 12 27.61 -1.79 -13.50
CA THR A 12 26.39 -2.50 -13.91
C THR A 12 26.46 -2.92 -15.38
N ALA A 13 26.97 -2.06 -16.27
CA ALA A 13 27.28 -2.42 -17.65
C ALA A 13 28.25 -3.61 -17.74
N ALA A 14 29.34 -3.58 -16.97
CA ALA A 14 30.28 -4.70 -16.91
C ALA A 14 29.67 -5.98 -16.31
N ALA A 15 28.78 -5.85 -15.32
CA ALA A 15 28.07 -6.97 -14.70
C ALA A 15 27.08 -7.64 -15.67
N THR A 16 26.40 -6.86 -16.51
CA THR A 16 25.46 -7.36 -17.54
C THR A 16 26.15 -7.98 -18.76
N GLY A 17 27.47 -7.82 -18.88
CA GLY A 17 28.29 -8.48 -19.90
C GLY A 17 28.79 -7.53 -21.01
N GLU A 18 28.64 -6.22 -20.84
CA GLU A 18 29.22 -5.24 -21.76
C GLU A 18 30.74 -5.32 -21.74
N ARG A 19 31.35 -5.47 -22.93
CA ARG A 19 32.80 -5.62 -23.08
C ARG A 19 33.43 -4.28 -23.36
N ASN A 20 33.84 -3.59 -22.31
CA ASN A 20 34.68 -2.39 -22.41
C ASN A 20 36.12 -2.73 -21.93
N PRO A 21 37.14 -2.58 -22.78
CA PRO A 21 38.52 -2.92 -22.41
C PRO A 21 39.05 -2.06 -21.24
N ARG A 22 38.53 -0.83 -21.08
CA ARG A 22 38.91 0.05 -19.97
C ARG A 22 38.38 -0.45 -18.63
N THR A 23 37.14 -0.93 -18.59
CA THR A 23 36.54 -1.46 -17.35
C THR A 23 37.19 -2.79 -16.98
N ALA A 24 37.43 -3.67 -17.97
CA ALA A 24 38.14 -4.94 -17.77
C ALA A 24 39.53 -4.73 -17.17
N GLY A 25 40.33 -3.81 -17.74
CA GLY A 25 41.66 -3.51 -17.22
C GLY A 25 41.64 -2.90 -15.81
N HIS A 26 40.61 -2.14 -15.46
CA HIS A 26 40.47 -1.60 -14.11
C HIS A 26 40.10 -2.67 -13.07
N LEU A 27 39.20 -3.60 -13.43
CA LEU A 27 38.75 -4.68 -12.56
C LEU A 27 39.87 -5.68 -12.21
N GLU A 28 40.90 -5.79 -13.06
CA GLU A 28 42.10 -6.59 -12.77
C GLU A 28 43.01 -5.95 -11.71
N ILE A 29 42.91 -4.63 -11.51
CA ILE A 29 43.82 -3.86 -10.65
C ILE A 29 43.11 -3.41 -9.36
N CYS A 30 41.81 -3.11 -9.41
CA CYS A 30 41.02 -2.65 -8.27
C CYS A 30 40.15 -3.76 -7.67
N SER A 31 40.53 -4.25 -6.49
CA SER A 31 39.79 -5.30 -5.77
C SER A 31 38.40 -4.84 -5.31
N GLU A 32 38.25 -3.58 -4.94
CA GLU A 32 36.96 -3.03 -4.47
C GLU A 32 35.91 -3.00 -5.59
N CYS A 33 36.31 -2.56 -6.80
CA CYS A 33 35.42 -2.59 -7.95
C CYS A 33 35.10 -4.03 -8.38
N TRP A 34 36.04 -4.97 -8.22
CA TRP A 34 35.80 -6.39 -8.48
C TRP A 34 34.77 -6.99 -7.51
N GLU A 35 34.86 -6.65 -6.23
CA GLU A 35 33.91 -7.10 -5.20
C GLU A 35 32.50 -6.53 -5.44
N GLN A 36 32.38 -5.23 -5.74
CA GLN A 36 31.09 -4.65 -6.08
C GLN A 36 30.47 -5.29 -7.33
N MET A 37 31.29 -5.55 -8.35
CA MET A 37 30.84 -6.23 -9.56
C MET A 37 30.42 -7.69 -9.32
N SER A 38 31.09 -8.41 -8.42
CA SER A 38 30.72 -9.79 -8.08
C SER A 38 29.36 -9.85 -7.39
N ILE A 39 29.07 -8.89 -6.49
CA ILE A 39 27.76 -8.73 -5.84
C ILE A 39 26.68 -8.46 -6.90
N TYR A 40 26.94 -7.58 -7.87
CA TYR A 40 25.97 -7.32 -8.94
C TYR A 40 25.70 -8.55 -9.79
N ARG A 41 26.74 -9.33 -10.12
CA ARG A 41 26.59 -10.58 -10.87
C ARG A 41 25.80 -11.63 -10.09
N GLU A 42 26.02 -11.74 -8.79
CA GLU A 42 25.27 -12.65 -7.93
C GLU A 42 23.78 -12.30 -7.90
N LYS A 43 23.46 -11.01 -7.70
CA LYS A 43 22.07 -10.51 -7.74
C LYS A 43 21.40 -10.74 -9.11
N LEU A 44 22.13 -10.54 -10.20
CA LEU A 44 21.61 -10.82 -11.54
C LEU A 44 21.40 -12.32 -11.77
N ALA A 45 22.27 -13.17 -11.22
CA ALA A 45 22.12 -14.61 -11.30
C ALA A 45 20.91 -15.11 -10.50
N SER A 46 20.68 -14.57 -9.29
CA SER A 46 19.49 -14.89 -8.49
C SER A 46 18.22 -14.43 -9.19
N LEU A 47 18.20 -13.20 -9.72
CA LEU A 47 17.07 -12.68 -10.49
C LEU A 47 16.76 -13.57 -11.70
N LYS A 48 17.79 -13.99 -12.44
CA LYS A 48 17.62 -14.90 -13.58
C LYS A 48 16.99 -16.22 -13.13
N GLN A 49 17.44 -16.78 -12.01
CA GLN A 49 16.86 -18.00 -11.45
C GLN A 49 15.40 -17.81 -11.08
N ASP A 50 15.05 -16.69 -10.45
CA ASP A 50 13.66 -16.36 -10.08
C ASP A 50 12.77 -16.17 -11.30
N VAL A 51 13.27 -15.52 -12.35
CA VAL A 51 12.56 -15.35 -13.63
C VAL A 51 12.37 -16.69 -14.32
N CYS A 52 13.39 -17.55 -14.36
CA CYS A 52 13.25 -18.90 -14.93
C CYS A 52 12.29 -19.77 -14.12
N TYR A 53 12.34 -19.68 -12.80
CA TYR A 53 11.44 -20.41 -11.90
C TYR A 53 9.98 -19.95 -12.05
N SER A 54 9.75 -18.65 -12.10
CA SER A 54 8.41 -18.08 -12.29
C SER A 54 7.88 -18.29 -13.71
N GLY A 55 8.73 -18.15 -14.72
CA GLY A 55 8.39 -18.41 -16.13
C GLY A 55 8.12 -19.89 -16.44
N GLY A 56 8.71 -20.81 -15.66
CA GLY A 56 8.50 -22.25 -15.78
C GLY A 56 7.21 -22.76 -15.10
N ARG A 57 6.43 -21.89 -14.45
CA ARG A 57 5.19 -22.31 -13.76
C ARG A 57 4.12 -22.74 -14.75
N SER A 58 3.51 -23.89 -14.47
CA SER A 58 2.44 -24.42 -15.31
C SER A 58 1.16 -23.57 -15.16
N ALA A 59 0.28 -23.60 -16.17
CA ALA A 59 -1.02 -22.92 -16.11
C ALA A 59 -1.87 -23.36 -14.88
N LEU A 60 -1.66 -24.58 -14.38
CA LEU A 60 -2.32 -25.10 -13.17
C LEU A 60 -1.83 -24.40 -11.89
N ASP A 61 -0.56 -23.99 -11.84
CA ASP A 61 0.01 -23.30 -10.69
C ASP A 61 -0.51 -21.86 -10.62
N TRP A 62 -0.62 -21.19 -11.77
CA TRP A 62 -1.29 -19.89 -11.89
C TRP A 62 -2.77 -19.97 -11.50
N GLY A 63 -3.47 -21.02 -11.92
CA GLY A 63 -4.86 -21.27 -11.52
C GLY A 63 -5.02 -21.46 -10.00
N ARG A 64 -4.10 -22.20 -9.36
CA ARG A 64 -4.10 -22.37 -7.90
C ARG A 64 -3.83 -21.05 -7.16
N GLN A 65 -2.84 -20.29 -7.62
CA GLN A 65 -2.51 -19.00 -7.03
C GLN A 65 -3.66 -17.99 -7.19
N SER A 66 -4.26 -17.92 -8.38
CA SER A 66 -5.43 -17.08 -8.66
C SER A 66 -6.60 -17.41 -7.75
N ARG A 67 -6.92 -18.69 -7.56
CA ARG A 67 -8.00 -19.11 -6.64
C ARG A 67 -7.70 -18.74 -5.19
N SER A 68 -6.46 -18.90 -4.74
CA SER A 68 -6.06 -18.51 -3.38
C SER A 68 -6.21 -17.00 -3.16
N ILE A 69 -5.82 -16.19 -4.15
CA ILE A 69 -5.97 -14.74 -4.11
C ILE A 69 -7.46 -14.35 -4.10
N GLN A 70 -8.26 -14.94 -4.98
CA GLN A 70 -9.71 -14.70 -5.03
C GLN A 70 -10.38 -15.02 -3.69
N GLN A 71 -10.00 -16.13 -3.04
CA GLN A 71 -10.54 -16.48 -1.73
C GLN A 71 -10.18 -15.42 -0.67
N ARG A 72 -8.93 -14.94 -0.64
CA ARG A 72 -8.50 -13.88 0.29
C ARG A 72 -9.25 -12.56 0.06
N ILE A 73 -9.51 -12.21 -1.20
CA ILE A 73 -10.30 -11.02 -1.56
C ILE A 73 -11.73 -11.16 -1.06
N LEU A 74 -12.36 -12.32 -1.30
CA LEU A 74 -13.73 -12.57 -0.82
C LEU A 74 -13.81 -12.50 0.71
N GLU A 75 -12.86 -13.09 1.43
CA GLU A 75 -12.80 -13.01 2.89
C GLU A 75 -12.61 -11.56 3.39
N ALA A 76 -11.76 -10.77 2.73
CA ALA A 76 -11.55 -9.36 3.06
C ALA A 76 -12.82 -8.52 2.79
N GLN A 77 -13.51 -8.77 1.69
CA GLN A 77 -14.78 -8.13 1.38
C GLN A 77 -15.84 -8.49 2.42
N ILE A 78 -15.99 -9.77 2.78
CA ILE A 78 -16.96 -10.23 3.79
C ILE A 78 -16.70 -9.51 5.13
N LYS A 79 -15.45 -9.42 5.58
CA LYS A 79 -15.09 -8.70 6.82
C LYS A 79 -15.46 -7.21 6.76
N LYS A 80 -15.23 -6.56 5.62
CA LYS A 80 -15.57 -5.15 5.40
C LYS A 80 -17.09 -4.91 5.42
N THR A 81 -17.86 -5.80 4.81
CA THR A 81 -19.33 -5.67 4.75
C THR A 81 -20.01 -6.03 6.07
N ALA A 82 -19.47 -7.01 6.81
CA ALA A 82 -20.00 -7.42 8.11
C ALA A 82 -19.97 -6.27 9.14
N GLY A 83 -18.89 -5.49 9.19
CA GLY A 83 -18.80 -4.31 10.06
C GLY A 83 -19.76 -3.18 9.66
N ARG A 84 -19.98 -2.98 8.35
CA ARG A 84 -20.83 -1.90 7.84
C ARG A 84 -22.33 -2.13 8.10
N ASN A 85 -22.78 -3.38 8.06
CA ASN A 85 -24.18 -3.72 8.25
C ASN A 85 -24.63 -3.61 9.72
N ILE A 86 -23.73 -3.84 10.68
CA ILE A 86 -24.04 -3.66 12.11
C ILE A 86 -24.30 -2.18 12.43
N GLY A 87 -23.49 -1.27 11.87
CA GLY A 87 -23.68 0.17 12.02
C GLY A 87 -25.01 0.64 11.43
N PHE A 88 -25.42 0.11 10.29
CA PHE A 88 -26.70 0.46 9.66
C PHE A 88 -27.90 -0.06 10.48
N ALA A 89 -27.83 -1.29 11.01
CA ALA A 89 -28.87 -1.84 11.87
C ALA A 89 -29.02 -1.04 13.19
N LEU A 90 -27.91 -0.65 13.82
CA LEU A 90 -27.94 0.20 15.02
C LEU A 90 -28.41 1.64 14.72
N ALA A 91 -28.05 2.20 13.57
CA ALA A 91 -28.51 3.52 13.18
C ALA A 91 -30.04 3.54 12.94
N THR A 92 -30.59 2.51 12.30
CA THR A 92 -32.05 2.41 12.09
C THR A 92 -32.83 2.22 13.40
N SER A 93 -32.30 1.44 14.36
CA SER A 93 -32.95 1.26 15.66
C SER A 93 -32.87 2.52 16.53
N ALA A 94 -31.75 3.25 16.48
CA ALA A 94 -31.61 4.54 17.15
C ALA A 94 -32.56 5.60 16.57
N LEU A 95 -32.71 5.67 15.24
CA LEU A 95 -33.65 6.57 14.58
C LEU A 95 -35.10 6.27 14.98
N ALA A 96 -35.47 4.98 15.04
CA ALA A 96 -36.81 4.57 15.48
C ALA A 96 -37.08 4.98 16.94
N LEU A 97 -36.10 4.83 17.83
CA LEU A 97 -36.19 5.28 19.22
C LEU A 97 -36.35 6.80 19.33
N ILE A 98 -35.55 7.56 18.56
CA ILE A 98 -35.66 9.03 18.53
C ILE A 98 -37.04 9.45 18.02
N LEU A 99 -37.56 8.82 16.98
CA LEU A 99 -38.91 9.09 16.47
C LEU A 99 -39.98 8.78 17.51
N VAL A 100 -39.90 7.66 18.22
CA VAL A 100 -40.85 7.31 19.29
C VAL A 100 -40.77 8.32 20.43
N ILE A 101 -39.57 8.71 20.87
CA ILE A 101 -39.38 9.73 21.90
C ILE A 101 -39.94 11.07 21.44
N PHE A 102 -39.65 11.48 20.21
CA PHE A 102 -40.17 12.72 19.64
C PHE A 102 -41.69 12.71 19.56
N LEU A 103 -42.30 11.58 19.18
CA LEU A 103 -43.75 11.43 19.08
C LEU A 103 -44.40 11.46 20.46
N VAL A 104 -43.81 10.82 21.47
CA VAL A 104 -44.28 10.86 22.86
C VAL A 104 -44.15 12.25 23.48
N LEU A 105 -43.05 12.97 23.20
CA LEU A 105 -42.83 14.32 23.71
C LEU A 105 -43.75 15.35 23.03
N ASN A 106 -43.98 15.24 21.71
CA ASN A 106 -44.88 16.14 20.99
C ASN A 106 -46.37 15.86 21.24
N PHE A 107 -46.76 14.62 21.57
CA PHE A 107 -48.15 14.34 21.98
C PHE A 107 -48.54 14.99 23.32
N ARG A 108 -47.56 15.43 24.11
CA ARG A 108 -47.78 16.06 25.41
C ARG A 108 -47.78 17.60 25.36
N SER A 109 -47.56 18.20 24.19
CA SER A 109 -47.59 19.65 24.02
C SER A 109 -47.99 20.02 22.60
N ALA A 110 -49.18 20.61 22.45
CA ALA A 110 -49.54 21.39 21.26
C ALA A 110 -50.25 22.67 21.73
N PRO A 111 -50.22 23.80 20.97
CA PRO A 111 -49.55 24.04 19.69
C PRO A 111 -48.75 25.37 19.63
N ALA A 112 -47.85 25.54 18.65
CA ALA A 112 -47.50 26.86 18.09
C ALA A 112 -46.82 26.76 16.71
N THR A 113 -47.62 27.04 15.67
CA THR A 113 -47.36 27.87 14.46
C THR A 113 -45.97 27.95 13.78
N ASP A 114 -46.02 27.63 12.48
CA ASP A 114 -45.37 28.24 11.30
C ASP A 114 -43.88 28.62 11.31
N SER A 115 -43.11 28.02 10.38
CA SER A 115 -42.47 28.76 9.27
C SER A 115 -41.64 27.87 8.33
N ALA A 116 -41.80 28.14 7.03
CA ALA A 116 -40.87 27.92 5.92
C ALA A 116 -40.56 26.48 5.46
N SER A 117 -41.29 26.05 4.42
CA SER A 117 -40.82 25.05 3.47
C SER A 117 -39.65 25.64 2.66
N ALA A 118 -38.42 25.35 3.10
CA ALA A 118 -37.22 25.59 2.30
C ALA A 118 -37.07 24.46 1.27
N LYS A 119 -37.33 24.79 0.01
CA LYS A 119 -36.99 23.97 -1.16
C LYS A 119 -35.47 23.70 -1.13
N PRO A 120 -34.98 22.45 -1.26
CA PRO A 120 -33.55 22.21 -1.32
C PRO A 120 -33.02 22.70 -2.67
N THR A 121 -32.46 23.90 -2.68
CA THR A 121 -31.64 24.39 -3.79
C THR A 121 -30.34 23.58 -3.74
N ILE A 122 -30.23 22.54 -4.57
CA ILE A 122 -28.96 21.85 -4.81
C ILE A 122 -27.98 22.92 -5.28
N SER A 123 -26.97 23.22 -4.48
CA SER A 123 -25.92 24.17 -4.85
C SER A 123 -24.86 23.45 -5.67
N ASP A 124 -24.30 24.13 -6.67
CA ASP A 124 -23.23 23.59 -7.52
C ASP A 124 -22.01 23.10 -6.71
N ALA A 125 -21.80 23.64 -5.50
CA ALA A 125 -20.77 23.18 -4.58
C ALA A 125 -20.99 21.74 -4.09
N ALA A 126 -22.24 21.32 -3.89
CA ALA A 126 -22.56 19.93 -3.54
C ALA A 126 -22.36 18.99 -4.72
N LEU A 127 -22.56 19.50 -5.95
CA LEU A 127 -22.38 18.74 -7.18
C LEU A 127 -20.89 18.55 -7.52
N ILE A 128 -20.07 19.58 -7.28
CA ILE A 128 -18.60 19.49 -7.41
C ILE A 128 -18.03 18.52 -6.36
N SER A 129 -18.53 18.56 -5.12
CA SER A 129 -18.11 17.60 -4.08
C SER A 129 -18.51 16.15 -4.41
N ASP A 130 -19.67 15.92 -5.03
CA ASP A 130 -20.07 14.57 -5.50
C ASP A 130 -19.24 14.10 -6.70
N ILE A 131 -18.78 15.01 -7.57
CA ILE A 131 -17.88 14.69 -8.67
C ILE A 131 -16.46 14.35 -8.16
N GLU A 132 -15.93 15.13 -7.22
CA GLU A 132 -14.64 14.84 -6.58
C GLU A 132 -14.69 13.48 -5.86
N ALA A 133 -15.78 13.18 -5.15
CA ALA A 133 -15.98 11.89 -4.47
C ALA A 133 -16.06 10.70 -5.44
N ARG A 134 -16.52 10.91 -6.68
CA ARG A 134 -16.57 9.88 -7.72
C ARG A 134 -15.26 9.70 -8.47
N LEU A 135 -14.49 10.79 -8.67
CA LEU A 135 -13.17 10.72 -9.30
C LEU A 135 -12.16 9.96 -8.42
N ASP A 136 -12.24 10.09 -7.10
CA ASP A 136 -11.41 9.30 -6.16
C ASP A 136 -11.78 7.80 -6.15
N GLN A 137 -12.94 7.42 -6.70
CA GLN A 137 -13.39 6.02 -6.77
C GLN A 137 -12.99 5.31 -8.07
N ASP A 138 -12.54 6.02 -9.10
CA ASP A 138 -12.16 5.43 -10.39
C ASP A 138 -10.72 4.90 -10.40
N LEU A 139 -10.37 4.10 -9.38
CA LEU A 139 -9.30 3.13 -9.56
C LEU A 139 -9.92 1.92 -10.29
N PRO A 140 -9.58 1.67 -11.57
CA PRO A 140 -10.22 0.64 -12.35
C PRO A 140 -10.13 -0.71 -11.62
N GLU A 141 -11.21 -1.48 -11.64
CA GLU A 141 -11.35 -2.75 -10.92
C GLU A 141 -10.18 -3.72 -11.20
N ALA A 142 -9.57 -3.58 -12.38
CA ALA A 142 -8.36 -4.29 -12.80
C ALA A 142 -7.09 -4.01 -11.96
N LEU A 143 -7.03 -2.88 -11.23
CA LEU A 143 -5.89 -2.47 -10.38
C LEU A 143 -6.13 -2.70 -8.89
N GLN A 144 -7.33 -3.13 -8.47
CA GLN A 144 -7.58 -3.57 -7.09
C GLN A 144 -6.61 -4.65 -6.57
N PRO A 145 -6.15 -5.64 -7.36
CA PRO A 145 -5.15 -6.59 -6.85
C PRO A 145 -3.78 -5.94 -6.59
N ALA A 146 -3.44 -4.84 -7.25
CA ALA A 146 -2.17 -4.14 -7.05
C ALA A 146 -2.18 -3.27 -5.78
N SER A 147 -3.32 -2.68 -5.40
CA SER A 147 -3.42 -1.87 -4.18
C SER A 147 -3.27 -2.70 -2.90
N LEU A 148 -3.68 -3.98 -2.92
CA LEU A 148 -3.42 -4.91 -1.82
C LEU A 148 -1.92 -5.21 -1.63
N LEU A 149 -1.12 -5.17 -2.70
CA LEU A 149 0.32 -5.44 -2.63
C LEU A 149 1.11 -4.21 -2.13
N VAL A 150 0.65 -3.00 -2.48
CA VAL A 150 1.28 -1.74 -2.01
C VAL A 150 1.11 -1.57 -0.49
N GLY A 151 -0.04 -1.98 0.07
CA GLY A 151 -0.25 -1.95 1.52
C GLY A 151 0.67 -2.87 2.32
N GLU A 152 1.13 -3.98 1.72
CA GLU A 152 2.06 -4.92 2.37
C GLU A 152 3.51 -4.45 2.30
N MET A 153 3.91 -3.76 1.22
CA MET A 153 5.25 -3.17 1.09
C MET A 153 5.47 -1.94 2.00
N GLY A 154 4.43 -1.18 2.31
CA GLY A 154 4.52 -0.04 3.24
C GLY A 154 4.47 -0.42 4.73
N GLY A 155 4.19 -1.68 5.07
CA GLY A 155 3.97 -2.14 6.45
C GLY A 155 5.16 -2.81 7.13
N LEU A 156 6.32 -2.89 6.49
CA LEU A 156 7.50 -3.59 7.03
C LEU A 156 8.53 -2.67 7.72
N ASP A 157 8.31 -1.35 7.77
CA ASP A 157 9.26 -0.39 8.35
C ASP A 157 8.85 0.25 9.70
N GLU A 158 7.69 -0.08 10.26
CA GLU A 158 7.26 0.44 11.57
C GLU A 158 7.33 -0.65 12.65
N GLY A 159 8.54 -0.96 13.13
CA GLY A 159 8.64 -1.96 14.20
C GLY A 159 10.01 -2.38 14.71
N THR A 160 11.07 -1.57 14.62
CA THR A 160 12.28 -1.83 15.42
C THR A 160 13.00 -0.54 15.80
N THR A 161 12.40 0.26 16.68
CA THR A 161 13.17 1.17 17.52
C THR A 161 13.86 0.35 18.61
N HIS A 162 15.03 -0.18 18.28
CA HIS A 162 15.93 -0.81 19.24
C HIS A 162 16.45 0.28 20.18
N SER A 163 15.82 0.39 21.35
CA SER A 163 16.31 1.13 22.50
C SER A 163 17.74 0.65 22.80
N THR A 164 18.72 1.51 22.54
CA THR A 164 20.10 1.30 22.98
C THR A 164 20.46 2.45 23.90
N SER A 165 20.06 2.26 25.15
CA SER A 165 20.53 3.00 26.32
C SER A 165 22.04 2.80 26.45
N HIS A 166 22.82 3.79 26.01
CA HIS A 166 24.21 3.91 26.44
C HIS A 166 24.29 4.91 27.59
N ALA A 167 24.26 4.35 28.80
CA ALA A 167 24.80 4.95 29.99
C ALA A 167 26.28 5.33 29.72
N ARG A 168 26.58 6.64 29.72
CA ARG A 168 27.95 7.12 29.75
C ARG A 168 28.21 7.76 31.10
N THR A 169 28.69 6.93 32.03
CA THR A 169 29.51 7.36 33.16
C THR A 169 30.72 8.15 32.63
N ARG A 170 30.91 9.37 33.12
CA ARG A 170 32.22 10.04 33.08
C ARG A 170 32.45 10.80 34.37
N THR A 171 33.00 10.08 35.33
CA THR A 171 33.74 10.59 36.48
C THR A 171 35.13 11.09 36.04
N GLN A 172 35.51 12.22 36.63
CA GLN A 172 36.87 12.66 37.04
C GLN A 172 38.00 12.66 36.01
N GLN A 173 38.47 13.87 35.69
CA GLN A 173 39.75 14.39 36.20
C GLN A 173 39.68 15.91 36.30
#